data_AF-A0A453H824-F1
#
_entry.id   AF-A0A453H824-F1
#
_cell.length_a   1.000
_cell.length_b   1.000
_cell.length_c   1.000
_cell.angle_alpha   90.00
_cell.angle_beta   90.00
_cell.angle_gamma   90.00
#
_symmetry.space_group_name_H-M   'P 1'
#
loop_
_entity.id
_entity.type
_entity.pdbx_description
1 polymer ?
#
loop_
_entity_poly.entity_id
_entity_poly.type
_entity_poly.pdbx_seq_one_letter_code
_entity_poly.pdbx_strand_id
1 'polypeptide(L)'
;DSLCQRANVLLRSLSPVRFDPHPPPFPPPTRRPPGPRRGGGARPIAPAMVHSAYDAVELVSGVPGRIEAVASHGGKLLVAASDCSLRIYSAPAPADGGEIRRDGPYALERQEQRLWRRAPSAMEASASRDLLLSLSEWVALHRLPGLETVAVVSKTKGANVFAWDDRRGLLAAGRQKRLTVFRLDSGREFVEVKEFSVPDIVKSMAWCGDNICLGIRRDYMIINSVTGALTEVFSSGRIAPPLVVPLPTGELLLGKDNIGVFVDQNGKLIHDGRIIWSDTPASVVVHKPYAVARLPRHVEIRSLRAPSALVQTVVLRDVQKLVQTDNYILASLSNSVYGLLPVPIGAQIVQLTASGEFEDALALCKLLPPEDSNLRAAKESSIHMRYGHFLFDNGSYEEAMEQFSDAHVDITYVLSLYPYLVLPQTHIIGEHDKLQDLQELARESSDATDEMEAYSLQLHDSDDKSPLENKKMSHNALIALVKYLQKKRNGIIDRATSEVTEEVVSGAVHHSLNLSEPYKAKKPNKV
;
A
#
# COMPACT_ATOMS: atom_id res chain seq x y z
N ASP A 1 -17.79 -34.01 -16.11
CA ASP A 1 -18.50 -34.39 -17.37
C ASP A 1 -19.65 -33.48 -17.82
N SER A 2 -20.67 -33.21 -17.00
CA SER A 2 -21.83 -32.36 -17.40
C SER A 2 -21.46 -30.94 -17.86
N LEU A 3 -20.53 -30.26 -17.16
CA LEU A 3 -20.00 -28.94 -17.55
C LEU A 3 -19.14 -28.98 -18.84
N CYS A 4 -18.43 -30.08 -19.09
CA CYS A 4 -17.65 -30.28 -20.32
C CYS A 4 -18.53 -30.58 -21.53
N GLN A 5 -19.63 -31.31 -21.35
CA GLN A 5 -20.64 -31.51 -22.39
C GLN A 5 -21.35 -30.18 -22.73
N ARG A 6 -21.62 -29.32 -21.74
CA ARG A 6 -22.21 -27.98 -21.92
C ARG A 6 -21.32 -27.02 -22.72
N ALA A 7 -20.01 -27.00 -22.45
CA ALA A 7 -19.06 -26.20 -23.23
C ALA A 7 -18.89 -26.71 -24.68
N ASN A 8 -18.99 -28.02 -24.90
CA ASN A 8 -18.87 -28.62 -26.23
C ASN A 8 -20.06 -28.36 -27.16
N VAL A 9 -21.26 -28.11 -26.62
CA VAL A 9 -22.44 -27.76 -27.44
C VAL A 9 -22.34 -26.30 -27.93
N LEU A 10 -21.91 -25.37 -27.07
CA LEU A 10 -21.68 -23.96 -27.40
C LEU A 10 -20.53 -23.75 -28.41
N LEU A 11 -19.46 -24.54 -28.32
CA LEU A 11 -18.35 -24.48 -29.28
C LEU A 11 -18.71 -25.05 -30.66
N ARG A 12 -19.71 -25.94 -30.75
CA ARG A 12 -20.19 -26.51 -32.01
C ARG A 12 -21.18 -25.62 -32.75
N SER A 13 -21.84 -24.66 -32.09
CA SER A 13 -22.71 -23.68 -32.74
C SER A 13 -21.96 -22.48 -33.35
N LEU A 14 -20.66 -22.36 -33.09
CA LEU A 14 -19.79 -21.29 -33.61
C LEU A 14 -18.77 -21.89 -34.59
N SER A 15 -19.16 -22.01 -35.87
CA SER A 15 -18.31 -22.46 -36.99
C SER A 15 -18.74 -21.76 -38.28
N PRO A 16 -17.87 -21.63 -39.30
CA PRO A 16 -17.53 -20.34 -39.90
C PRO A 16 -18.52 -19.87 -40.97
N VAL A 17 -18.87 -18.58 -40.92
CA VAL A 17 -19.52 -17.88 -42.04
C VAL A 17 -18.49 -17.76 -43.17
N ARG A 18 -18.76 -18.45 -44.29
CA ARG A 18 -18.02 -18.31 -45.55
C ARG A 18 -18.26 -16.92 -46.14
N PHE A 19 -17.19 -16.22 -46.48
CA PHE A 19 -17.24 -14.98 -47.25
C PHE A 19 -17.12 -15.28 -48.75
N ASP A 20 -17.98 -14.68 -49.55
CA ASP A 20 -17.83 -14.60 -51.01
C ASP A 20 -16.65 -13.67 -51.36
N PRO A 21 -15.84 -14.02 -52.37
CA PRO A 21 -14.81 -13.14 -52.88
C PRO A 21 -15.44 -12.22 -53.94
N HIS A 22 -15.41 -10.89 -53.72
CA HIS A 22 -15.22 -9.82 -54.72
C HIS A 22 -15.80 -8.49 -54.19
N PRO A 23 -14.98 -7.43 -54.04
CA PRO A 23 -15.46 -6.10 -53.66
C PRO A 23 -15.88 -5.27 -54.90
N PRO A 24 -16.93 -4.44 -54.83
CA PRO A 24 -17.15 -3.37 -55.80
C PRO A 24 -16.21 -2.17 -55.53
N PRO A 25 -15.88 -1.36 -56.55
CA PRO A 25 -14.84 -0.33 -56.47
C PRO A 25 -15.28 0.91 -55.66
N PHE A 26 -14.33 1.48 -54.91
CA PHE A 26 -14.49 2.76 -54.20
C PHE A 26 -14.51 3.95 -55.18
N PRO A 27 -15.33 4.99 -54.94
CA PRO A 27 -15.18 6.29 -55.59
C PRO A 27 -14.05 7.12 -54.92
N PRO A 28 -13.42 8.07 -55.65
CA PRO A 28 -12.24 8.81 -55.17
C PRO A 28 -12.58 9.85 -54.09
N PRO A 29 -11.60 10.28 -53.27
CA PRO A 29 -11.84 11.19 -52.16
C PRO A 29 -12.11 12.63 -52.65
N THR A 30 -13.28 13.16 -52.34
CA THR A 30 -13.57 14.60 -52.46
C THR A 30 -12.93 15.36 -51.30
N ARG A 31 -12.03 16.30 -51.64
CA ARG A 31 -11.42 17.28 -50.73
C ARG A 31 -12.51 18.08 -49.98
N ARG A 32 -12.41 18.16 -48.64
CA ARG A 32 -13.06 19.22 -47.84
C ARG A 32 -12.02 20.28 -47.42
N PRO A 33 -12.39 21.58 -47.39
CA PRO A 33 -11.49 22.69 -47.12
C PRO A 33 -11.14 22.82 -45.62
N PRO A 34 -10.07 23.54 -45.26
CA PRO A 34 -9.62 23.63 -43.87
C PRO A 34 -10.46 24.63 -43.07
N GLY A 35 -10.97 24.19 -41.91
CA GLY A 35 -11.62 25.01 -40.88
C GLY A 35 -10.73 25.15 -39.63
N PRO A 36 -10.95 26.16 -38.79
CA PRO A 36 -9.88 26.97 -38.22
C PRO A 36 -9.20 26.38 -36.98
N ARG A 37 -7.92 26.72 -36.85
CA ARG A 37 -7.10 26.60 -35.64
C ARG A 37 -7.85 27.19 -34.44
N ARG A 38 -8.07 26.39 -33.40
CA ARG A 38 -8.25 26.88 -32.03
C ARG A 38 -7.18 26.27 -31.16
N GLY A 39 -6.20 27.11 -30.82
CA GLY A 39 -5.32 26.86 -29.69
C GLY A 39 -6.15 26.85 -28.41
N GLY A 40 -6.30 25.67 -27.83
CA GLY A 40 -6.68 25.48 -26.44
C GLY A 40 -5.57 24.64 -25.83
N GLY A 41 -4.61 25.28 -25.16
CA GLY A 41 -3.68 24.56 -24.32
C GLY A 41 -4.50 23.80 -23.29
N ALA A 42 -4.53 22.48 -23.41
CA ALA A 42 -5.04 21.63 -22.35
C ALA A 42 -4.24 21.98 -21.10
N ARG A 43 -4.87 22.66 -20.15
CA ARG A 43 -4.33 22.72 -18.79
C ARG A 43 -4.15 21.26 -18.37
N PRO A 44 -2.99 20.86 -17.85
CA PRO A 44 -2.85 19.52 -17.30
C PRO A 44 -3.95 19.38 -16.23
N ILE A 45 -4.80 18.37 -16.42
CA ILE A 45 -5.76 17.95 -15.41
C ILE A 45 -4.91 17.70 -14.17
N ALA A 46 -5.16 18.47 -13.10
CA ALA A 46 -4.46 18.22 -11.84
C ALA A 46 -4.70 16.74 -11.49
N PRO A 47 -3.66 15.97 -11.14
CA PRO A 47 -3.82 14.55 -10.83
C PRO A 47 -4.95 14.40 -9.81
N ALA A 48 -6.01 13.72 -10.22
CA ALA A 48 -7.20 13.57 -9.41
C ALA A 48 -6.82 12.74 -8.18
N MET A 49 -7.24 13.20 -7.01
CA MET A 49 -7.09 12.44 -5.78
C MET A 49 -8.01 11.22 -5.87
N VAL A 50 -7.41 10.03 -5.97
CA VAL A 50 -8.15 8.80 -6.29
C VAL A 50 -8.76 8.17 -5.04
N HIS A 51 -8.01 8.17 -3.94
CA HIS A 51 -8.45 7.64 -2.65
C HIS A 51 -7.75 8.36 -1.50
N SER A 52 -8.25 8.18 -0.29
CA SER A 52 -7.62 8.72 0.93
C SER A 52 -6.75 7.66 1.59
N ALA A 53 -5.47 7.93 1.74
CA ALA A 53 -4.53 7.05 2.44
C ALA A 53 -4.45 7.34 3.94
N TYR A 54 -4.64 8.60 4.34
CA TYR A 54 -4.58 9.05 5.72
C TYR A 54 -5.70 10.03 6.05
N ASP A 55 -6.17 9.94 7.30
CA ASP A 55 -6.97 10.98 7.94
C ASP A 55 -6.05 11.88 8.75
N ALA A 56 -6.12 13.20 8.52
CA ALA A 56 -5.37 14.18 9.28
C ALA A 56 -6.19 14.61 10.50
N VAL A 57 -5.76 14.23 11.69
CA VAL A 57 -6.44 14.52 12.97
C VAL A 57 -5.55 15.42 13.81
N GLU A 58 -6.07 16.54 14.29
CA GLU A 58 -5.35 17.37 15.27
C GLU A 58 -5.35 16.66 16.62
N LEU A 59 -4.19 16.15 17.02
CA LEU A 59 -4.03 15.39 18.27
C LEU A 59 -3.79 16.32 19.44
N VAL A 60 -3.01 17.38 19.26
CA VAL A 60 -2.72 18.38 20.29
C VAL A 60 -2.79 19.76 19.66
N SER A 61 -3.49 20.68 20.29
CA SER A 61 -3.59 22.08 19.85
C SER A 61 -3.07 23.03 20.93
N GLY A 62 -2.61 24.21 20.51
CA GLY A 62 -2.29 25.30 21.43
C GLY A 62 -1.13 25.02 22.40
N VAL A 63 -0.15 24.20 21.99
CA VAL A 63 1.07 23.92 22.76
C VAL A 63 1.78 25.25 23.08
N PRO A 64 2.05 25.56 24.36
CA PRO A 64 2.72 26.81 24.73
C PRO A 64 4.16 26.91 24.19
N GLY A 65 4.47 27.96 23.44
CA GLY A 65 5.77 28.12 22.80
C GLY A 65 5.92 27.30 21.51
N ARG A 66 7.10 27.37 20.87
CA ARG A 66 7.34 26.69 19.59
C ARG A 66 7.71 25.22 19.83
N ILE A 67 7.12 24.32 19.07
CA ILE A 67 7.49 22.90 19.05
C ILE A 67 8.82 22.74 18.29
N GLU A 68 9.82 22.14 18.93
CA GLU A 68 11.15 21.91 18.35
C GLU A 68 11.33 20.47 17.88
N ALA A 69 10.79 19.50 18.62
CA ALA A 69 10.83 18.10 18.28
C ALA A 69 9.61 17.36 18.87
N VAL A 70 9.20 16.27 18.20
CA VAL A 70 8.12 15.40 18.64
C VAL A 70 8.55 13.95 18.53
N ALA A 71 8.01 13.10 19.40
CA ALA A 71 8.13 11.66 19.34
C ALA A 71 6.86 11.01 19.91
N SER A 72 6.74 9.70 19.77
CA SER A 72 5.65 8.94 20.37
C SER A 72 6.18 7.69 21.06
N HIS A 73 5.57 7.33 22.18
CA HIS A 73 5.90 6.11 22.93
C HIS A 73 4.69 5.65 23.75
N GLY A 74 4.35 4.37 23.67
CA GLY A 74 3.28 3.77 24.47
C GLY A 74 1.91 4.46 24.30
N GLY A 75 1.58 4.90 23.08
CA GLY A 75 0.36 5.66 22.80
C GLY A 75 0.33 7.09 23.33
N LYS A 76 1.44 7.60 23.90
CA LYS A 76 1.59 8.98 24.38
C LYS A 76 2.44 9.81 23.42
N LEU A 77 2.11 11.09 23.34
CA LEU A 77 2.84 12.06 22.52
C LEU A 77 3.86 12.78 23.39
N LEU A 78 5.12 12.78 22.94
CA LEU A 78 6.24 13.46 23.58
C LEU A 78 6.56 14.71 22.77
N VAL A 79 6.30 15.90 23.33
CA VAL A 79 6.47 17.18 22.64
C VAL A 79 7.52 18.02 23.36
N ALA A 80 8.64 18.27 22.70
CA ALA A 80 9.65 19.20 23.20
C ALA A 80 9.39 20.61 22.68
N ALA A 81 9.33 21.56 23.60
CA ALA A 81 9.08 22.96 23.30
C ALA A 81 10.36 23.82 23.43
N SER A 82 10.30 25.00 22.84
CA SER A 82 11.40 25.99 22.82
C SER A 82 11.80 26.49 24.22
N ASP A 83 10.93 26.33 25.21
CA ASP A 83 11.21 26.61 26.63
C ASP A 83 12.02 25.50 27.33
N CYS A 84 12.53 24.53 26.56
CA CYS A 84 13.28 23.37 27.03
C CYS A 84 12.49 22.42 27.94
N SER A 85 11.16 22.49 27.92
CA SER A 85 10.30 21.51 28.59
C SER A 85 9.93 20.35 27.65
N LEU A 86 9.79 19.16 28.23
CA LEU A 86 9.14 18.02 27.59
C LEU A 86 7.73 17.90 28.13
N ARG A 87 6.75 17.84 27.22
CA ARG A 87 5.33 17.71 27.55
C ARG A 87 4.82 16.39 27.02
N ILE A 88 4.23 15.60 27.90
CA ILE A 88 3.69 14.28 27.60
C ILE A 88 2.17 14.41 27.57
N TYR A 89 1.59 14.13 26.40
CA TYR A 89 0.15 14.13 26.22
C TYR A 89 -0.36 12.71 26.07
N SER A 90 -1.53 12.43 26.65
CA SER A 90 -2.20 11.14 26.55
C SER A 90 -3.64 11.29 26.07
N ALA A 91 -4.16 10.20 25.51
CA ALA A 91 -5.53 10.14 25.07
C ALA A 91 -6.49 10.24 26.28
N PRO A 92 -7.72 10.76 26.10
CA PRO A 92 -8.70 10.95 27.18
C PRO A 92 -9.10 9.67 27.94
N ALA A 93 -8.95 8.50 27.32
CA ALA A 93 -9.18 7.20 27.93
C ALA A 93 -7.92 6.33 27.77
N PRO A 94 -7.59 5.46 28.76
CA PRO A 94 -6.47 4.55 28.63
C PRO A 94 -6.66 3.69 27.37
N ALA A 95 -5.70 3.77 26.46
CA ALA A 95 -5.69 2.95 25.26
C ALA A 95 -5.15 1.56 25.62
N ASP A 96 -5.92 0.52 25.34
CA ASP A 96 -5.37 -0.83 25.25
C ASP A 96 -4.43 -0.87 24.03
N GLY A 97 -3.18 -1.32 24.22
CA GLY A 97 -2.28 -1.61 23.10
C GLY A 97 -1.46 -0.44 22.52
N GLY A 98 -1.47 0.76 23.11
CA GLY A 98 -0.54 1.84 22.71
C GLY A 98 -0.81 2.51 21.35
N GLU A 99 -2.00 2.32 20.79
CA GLU A 99 -2.44 2.97 19.55
C GLU A 99 -2.85 4.44 19.75
N ILE A 100 -2.65 5.27 18.73
CA ILE A 100 -3.20 6.64 18.73
C ILE A 100 -4.66 6.61 18.27
N ARG A 101 -5.54 7.19 19.09
CA ARG A 101 -6.98 7.24 18.81
C ARG A 101 -7.34 8.40 17.90
N ARG A 102 -8.42 8.19 17.15
CA ARG A 102 -9.10 9.21 16.34
C ARG A 102 -10.01 10.14 17.18
N ASP A 103 -10.33 9.74 18.41
CA ASP A 103 -11.48 10.24 19.18
C ASP A 103 -11.25 11.52 20.01
N GLY A 104 -10.36 12.41 19.56
CA GLY A 104 -10.25 13.77 20.10
C GLY A 104 -8.88 14.16 20.66
N PRO A 105 -8.78 15.40 21.18
CA PRO A 105 -7.48 15.97 21.51
C PRO A 105 -6.90 15.30 22.75
N TYR A 106 -5.62 15.00 22.66
CA TYR A 106 -4.81 14.50 23.73
C TYR A 106 -4.62 15.60 24.79
N ALA A 107 -4.76 15.22 26.06
CA ALA A 107 -4.60 16.14 27.18
C ALA A 107 -3.17 16.05 27.74
N LEU A 108 -2.68 17.17 28.28
CA LEU A 108 -1.39 17.20 28.96
C LEU A 108 -1.47 16.37 30.23
N GLU A 109 -0.66 15.31 30.31
CA GLU A 109 -0.58 14.42 31.47
C GLU A 109 0.57 14.81 32.39
N ARG A 110 1.74 15.06 31.79
CA ARG A 110 2.99 15.31 32.53
C ARG A 110 3.82 16.35 31.80
N GLN A 111 4.45 17.24 32.56
CA GLN A 111 5.40 18.21 32.05
C GLN A 111 6.70 18.14 32.84
N GLU A 112 7.79 17.84 32.15
CA GLU A 112 9.14 17.89 32.69
C GLU A 112 9.78 19.23 32.32
N GLN A 113 9.92 20.09 33.32
CA GLN A 113 10.60 21.37 33.15
C GLN A 113 12.12 21.17 33.14
N ARG A 114 12.81 21.87 32.23
CA ARG A 114 14.28 21.92 32.18
C ARG A 114 14.92 20.53 32.02
N LEU A 115 14.26 19.62 31.32
CA LEU A 115 14.88 18.34 30.93
C LEU A 115 16.15 18.57 30.11
N TRP A 116 16.15 19.64 29.31
CA TRP A 116 17.33 20.08 28.57
C TRP A 116 17.79 21.48 28.98
N ARG A 117 19.09 21.74 28.81
CA ARG A 117 19.67 23.10 28.93
C ARG A 117 19.36 23.99 27.74
N ARG A 118 19.15 23.37 26.57
CA ARG A 118 18.72 24.00 25.32
C ARG A 118 17.68 23.12 24.68
N ALA A 119 16.73 23.71 23.96
CA ALA A 119 15.69 22.92 23.31
C ALA A 119 16.32 21.93 22.30
N PRO A 120 15.86 20.68 22.26
CA PRO A 120 16.44 19.65 21.40
C PRO A 120 16.14 19.94 19.94
N SER A 121 17.16 19.81 19.08
CA SER A 121 17.03 19.96 17.62
C SER A 121 16.52 18.69 16.94
N ALA A 122 16.65 17.53 17.61
CA ALA A 122 16.13 16.25 17.19
C ALA A 122 15.78 15.36 18.40
N MET A 123 14.73 14.56 18.25
CA MET A 123 14.33 13.51 19.19
C MET A 123 13.90 12.27 18.41
N GLU A 124 14.17 11.11 18.99
CA GLU A 124 13.74 9.81 18.47
C GLU A 124 13.40 8.89 19.64
N ALA A 125 12.24 8.24 19.59
CA ALA A 125 11.84 7.25 20.58
C ALA A 125 12.11 5.84 20.04
N SER A 126 12.85 5.06 20.81
CA SER A 126 13.01 3.63 20.61
C SER A 126 11.93 2.91 21.42
N ALA A 127 10.93 2.38 20.71
CA ALA A 127 9.88 1.58 21.33
C ALA A 127 10.42 0.24 21.85
N SER A 128 11.35 -0.40 21.14
CA SER A 128 11.86 -1.73 21.53
C SER A 128 12.74 -1.71 22.78
N ARG A 129 13.35 -0.56 23.11
CA ARG A 129 14.25 -0.41 24.27
C ARG A 129 13.68 0.50 25.36
N ASP A 130 12.51 1.08 25.15
CA ASP A 130 11.93 2.12 26.01
C ASP A 130 12.92 3.26 26.27
N LEU A 131 13.48 3.83 25.20
CA LEU A 131 14.45 4.92 25.26
C LEU A 131 14.01 6.13 24.46
N LEU A 132 14.22 7.33 25.02
CA LEU A 132 14.15 8.59 24.31
C LEU A 132 15.56 9.10 24.04
N LEU A 133 15.94 9.16 22.77
CA LEU A 133 17.15 9.83 22.30
C LEU A 133 16.82 11.30 22.02
N SER A 134 17.69 12.20 22.45
CA SER A 134 17.55 13.63 22.20
C SER A 134 18.90 14.25 21.88
N LEU A 135 18.94 15.13 20.87
CA LEU A 135 20.08 15.96 20.53
C LEU A 135 19.77 17.40 20.90
N SER A 136 20.40 17.91 21.96
CA SER A 136 20.33 19.32 22.36
C SER A 136 21.72 19.95 22.27
N GLU A 137 22.48 19.94 23.36
CA GLU A 137 23.91 20.28 23.34
C GLU A 137 24.78 19.07 22.92
N TRP A 138 24.32 17.88 23.25
CA TRP A 138 24.88 16.56 22.97
C TRP A 138 23.73 15.56 22.85
N VAL A 139 24.04 14.34 22.41
CA VAL A 139 23.11 13.21 22.45
C VAL A 139 22.98 12.70 23.88
N ALA A 140 21.74 12.61 24.37
CA ALA A 140 21.40 12.05 25.68
C ALA A 140 20.25 11.04 25.54
N LEU A 141 20.31 10.00 26.37
CA LEU A 141 19.30 8.93 26.46
C LEU A 141 18.56 9.02 27.78
N HIS A 142 17.24 8.94 27.70
CA HIS A 142 16.36 8.88 28.85
C HIS A 142 15.52 7.62 28.77
N ARG A 143 15.33 6.93 29.89
CA ARG A 143 14.43 5.78 29.98
C ARG A 143 12.98 6.25 29.87
N LEU A 144 12.16 5.60 29.08
CA LEU A 144 10.72 5.83 29.04
C LEU A 144 10.01 4.79 29.92
N PRO A 145 8.87 5.14 30.55
CA PRO A 145 8.27 6.48 30.62
C PRO A 145 8.86 7.37 31.75
N GLY A 146 9.77 6.85 32.58
CA GLY A 146 10.26 7.52 33.80
C GLY A 146 11.04 8.83 33.56
N LEU A 147 11.72 8.92 32.41
CA LEU A 147 12.66 9.97 31.98
C LEU A 147 13.96 10.03 32.79
N GLU A 148 14.35 8.92 33.41
CA GLU A 148 15.65 8.75 34.05
C GLU A 148 16.77 8.87 33.01
N THR A 149 17.76 9.74 33.22
CA THR A 149 18.92 9.81 32.31
C THR A 149 19.74 8.52 32.41
N VAL A 150 19.79 7.78 31.30
CA VAL A 150 20.53 6.53 31.20
C VAL A 150 21.99 6.82 30.82
N ALA A 151 22.19 7.65 29.80
CA ALA A 151 23.52 7.95 29.29
C ALA A 151 23.57 9.36 28.67
N VAL A 152 24.75 9.99 28.76
CA VAL A 152 25.06 11.26 28.11
C VAL A 152 26.35 11.11 27.32
N VAL A 153 26.28 11.30 26.00
CA VAL A 153 27.44 11.14 25.12
C VAL A 153 28.13 12.48 24.94
N SER A 154 28.84 12.95 25.97
CA SER A 154 29.46 14.28 26.00
C SER A 154 30.41 14.58 24.82
N LYS A 155 31.03 13.56 24.23
CA LYS A 155 31.86 13.68 23.00
C LYS A 155 31.08 14.19 21.78
N THR A 156 29.75 14.04 21.77
CA THR A 156 28.86 14.57 20.74
C THR A 156 28.50 16.05 20.96
N LYS A 157 29.16 16.76 21.89
CA LYS A 157 28.88 18.19 22.12
C LYS A 157 29.09 19.01 20.84
N GLY A 158 28.02 19.65 20.37
CA GLY A 158 28.02 20.39 19.10
C GLY A 158 27.83 19.51 17.86
N ALA A 159 27.38 18.27 18.03
CA ALA A 159 26.84 17.48 16.93
C ALA A 159 25.59 18.15 16.36
N ASN A 160 25.41 18.04 15.05
CA ASN A 160 24.31 18.71 14.35
C ASN A 160 23.30 17.71 13.75
N VAL A 161 23.61 16.42 13.77
CA VAL A 161 22.74 15.33 13.34
C VAL A 161 23.20 14.03 14.01
N PHE A 162 22.25 13.12 14.24
CA PHE A 162 22.54 11.75 14.62
C PHE A 162 21.66 10.77 13.83
N ALA A 163 22.05 9.50 13.80
CA ALA A 163 21.20 8.39 13.37
C ALA A 163 21.32 7.23 14.37
N TRP A 164 20.19 6.67 14.75
CA TRP A 164 20.08 5.55 15.66
C TRP A 164 19.78 4.26 14.89
N ASP A 165 20.51 3.19 15.18
CA ASP A 165 20.16 1.85 14.77
C ASP A 165 19.65 1.09 15.99
N ASP A 166 18.33 0.98 16.08
CA ASP A 166 17.67 0.40 17.23
C ASP A 166 17.99 -1.09 17.42
N ARG A 167 18.05 -1.84 16.31
CA ARG A 167 18.34 -3.27 16.31
C ARG A 167 19.73 -3.56 16.86
N ARG A 168 20.74 -2.80 16.44
CA ARG A 168 22.14 -2.99 16.84
C ARG A 168 22.55 -2.18 18.08
N GLY A 169 21.74 -1.20 18.49
CA GLY A 169 22.08 -0.26 19.56
C GLY A 169 23.27 0.62 19.18
N LEU A 170 23.36 1.04 17.91
CA LEU A 170 24.45 1.87 17.40
C LEU A 170 23.97 3.30 17.18
N LEU A 171 24.74 4.25 17.67
CA LEU A 171 24.53 5.68 17.47
C LEU A 171 25.64 6.22 16.56
N ALA A 172 25.26 6.79 15.42
CA ALA A 172 26.15 7.59 14.59
C ALA A 172 25.88 9.08 14.85
N ALA A 173 26.92 9.87 15.15
CA ALA A 173 26.80 11.30 15.40
C ALA A 173 27.74 12.10 14.49
N GLY A 174 27.19 13.08 13.78
CA GLY A 174 27.93 14.00 12.92
C GLY A 174 28.27 15.28 13.67
N ARG A 175 29.57 15.61 13.74
CA ARG A 175 30.09 16.80 14.41
C ARG A 175 31.19 17.43 13.57
N GLN A 176 30.97 18.66 13.09
CA GLN A 176 31.91 19.32 12.19
C GLN A 176 32.25 18.39 11.00
N LYS A 177 33.53 18.13 10.74
CA LYS A 177 34.02 17.22 9.71
C LYS A 177 34.34 15.82 10.24
N ARG A 178 33.60 15.37 11.26
CA ARG A 178 33.78 14.07 11.90
C ARG A 178 32.45 13.32 12.01
N LEU A 179 32.54 12.01 11.87
CA LEU A 179 31.47 11.05 12.15
C LEU A 179 31.98 10.09 13.21
N THR A 180 31.30 10.05 14.36
CA THR A 180 31.68 9.15 15.46
C THR A 180 30.55 8.14 15.69
N VAL A 181 30.91 6.86 15.71
CA VAL A 181 30.01 5.75 15.99
C VAL A 181 30.20 5.29 17.43
N PHE A 182 29.10 5.18 18.16
CA PHE A 182 29.04 4.68 19.52
C PHE A 182 28.14 3.45 19.58
N ARG A 183 28.42 2.55 20.50
CA ARG A 183 27.59 1.38 20.80
C ARG A 183 27.03 1.53 22.21
N LEU A 184 25.73 1.31 22.36
CA LEU A 184 25.09 1.22 23.67
C LEU A 184 25.41 -0.15 24.28
N ASP A 185 26.35 -0.17 25.21
CA ASP A 185 26.74 -1.36 25.96
C ASP A 185 25.83 -1.56 27.18
N SER A 186 25.40 -2.80 27.38
CA SER A 186 24.55 -3.23 28.49
C SER A 186 23.31 -2.37 28.75
N GLY A 187 22.86 -1.60 27.74
CA GLY A 187 21.73 -0.68 27.82
C GLY A 187 21.96 0.56 28.70
N ARG A 188 23.20 0.85 29.12
CA ARG A 188 23.49 1.91 30.11
C ARG A 188 24.62 2.85 29.72
N GLU A 189 25.58 2.43 28.92
CA GLU A 189 26.75 3.24 28.61
C GLU A 189 27.03 3.26 27.11
N PHE A 190 27.50 4.40 26.60
CA PHE A 190 27.99 4.46 25.23
C PHE A 190 29.50 4.29 25.19
N VAL A 191 29.92 3.24 24.49
CA VAL A 191 31.32 3.01 24.17
C VAL A 191 31.55 3.53 22.75
N GLU A 192 32.54 4.40 22.59
CA GLU A 192 32.99 4.83 21.27
C GLU A 192 33.58 3.64 20.52
N VAL A 193 33.01 3.34 19.37
CA VAL A 193 33.48 2.25 18.50
C VAL A 193 34.56 2.77 17.57
N LYS A 194 34.28 3.88 16.86
CA LYS A 194 35.21 4.45 15.89
C LYS A 194 34.84 5.88 15.54
N GLU A 195 35.85 6.68 15.22
CA GLU A 195 35.72 8.02 14.66
C GLU A 195 36.31 8.08 13.25
N PHE A 196 35.58 8.72 12.34
CA PHE A 196 35.96 8.92 10.95
C PHE A 196 36.05 10.41 10.62
N SER A 197 37.04 10.78 9.82
CA SER A 197 37.08 12.09 9.19
C SER A 197 36.21 12.07 7.93
N VAL A 198 35.37 13.07 7.74
CA VAL A 198 34.51 13.23 6.56
C VAL A 198 34.83 14.56 5.84
N PRO A 199 34.53 14.69 4.54
CA PRO A 199 35.00 15.86 3.76
C PRO A 199 34.44 17.21 4.23
N ASP A 200 33.21 17.21 4.75
CA ASP A 200 32.51 18.41 5.22
C ASP A 200 31.45 18.06 6.28
N ILE A 201 30.70 19.07 6.74
CA ILE A 201 29.61 18.90 7.72
C ILE A 201 28.51 18.00 7.15
N VAL A 202 28.21 16.93 7.88
CA VAL A 202 27.10 16.01 7.60
C VAL A 202 25.79 16.72 7.92
N LYS A 203 24.89 16.91 6.94
CA LYS A 203 23.61 17.60 7.12
C LYS A 203 22.44 16.65 7.38
N SER A 204 22.52 15.44 6.84
CA SER A 204 21.58 14.35 7.04
C SER A 204 22.33 13.04 6.98
N MET A 205 21.84 12.01 7.66
CA MET A 205 22.41 10.68 7.59
C MET A 205 21.38 9.62 7.95
N ALA A 206 21.62 8.39 7.51
CA ALA A 206 20.89 7.20 7.96
C ALA A 206 21.78 5.97 7.85
N TRP A 207 21.50 4.96 8.67
CA TRP A 207 22.08 3.63 8.52
C TRP A 207 21.52 2.94 7.26
N CYS A 208 22.37 2.26 6.50
CA CYS A 208 22.02 1.50 5.31
C CYS A 208 22.77 0.17 5.30
N GLY A 209 22.13 -0.88 5.82
CA GLY A 209 22.83 -2.12 6.15
C GLY A 209 23.92 -1.86 7.19
N ASP A 210 25.12 -2.39 7.01
CA ASP A 210 26.27 -2.13 7.89
C ASP A 210 26.95 -0.77 7.65
N ASN A 211 26.55 -0.04 6.60
CA ASN A 211 27.16 1.23 6.24
C ASN A 211 26.28 2.41 6.69
N ILE A 212 26.79 3.63 6.52
CA ILE A 212 26.06 4.85 6.82
C ILE A 212 26.05 5.72 5.57
N CYS A 213 24.87 6.16 5.14
CA CYS A 213 24.73 7.17 4.10
C CYS A 213 24.76 8.57 4.72
N LEU A 214 25.53 9.45 4.11
CA LEU A 214 25.80 10.81 4.56
C LEU A 214 25.41 11.79 3.46
N GLY A 215 24.56 12.75 3.80
CA GLY A 215 24.33 13.95 3.01
C GLY A 215 25.31 15.04 3.43
N ILE A 216 26.37 15.26 2.65
CA ILE A 216 27.46 16.19 2.98
C ILE A 216 27.47 17.32 1.96
N ARG A 217 27.36 18.57 2.42
CA ARG A 217 27.31 19.77 1.58
C ARG A 217 26.15 19.74 0.55
N ARG A 218 26.37 19.11 -0.61
CA ARG A 218 25.44 18.89 -1.74
C ARG A 218 25.65 17.53 -2.42
N ASP A 219 26.32 16.60 -1.75
CA ASP A 219 26.71 15.30 -2.28
C ASP A 219 26.26 14.20 -1.30
N TYR A 220 25.86 13.05 -1.84
CA TYR A 220 25.63 11.85 -1.06
C TYR A 220 26.85 10.94 -1.10
N MET A 221 27.26 10.46 0.07
CA MET A 221 28.37 9.54 0.23
C MET A 221 27.93 8.39 1.14
N ILE A 222 28.43 7.19 0.89
CA ILE A 222 28.28 6.06 1.79
C ILE A 222 29.64 5.78 2.41
N ILE A 223 29.68 5.72 3.74
CA ILE A 223 30.86 5.33 4.50
C ILE A 223 30.71 3.91 5.02
N ASN A 224 31.74 3.10 4.81
CA ASN A 224 31.83 1.81 5.46
C ASN A 224 32.13 1.98 6.95
N SER A 225 31.24 1.51 7.83
CA SER A 225 31.35 1.72 9.28
C SER A 225 32.49 0.96 9.96
N VAL A 226 33.17 0.05 9.23
CA VAL A 226 34.32 -0.71 9.71
C VAL A 226 35.62 -0.14 9.16
N THR A 227 35.73 0.01 7.85
CA THR A 227 36.98 0.42 7.18
C THR A 227 37.13 1.94 7.12
N GLY A 228 36.03 2.69 7.11
CA GLY A 228 36.01 4.13 6.86
C GLY A 228 36.15 4.52 5.39
N ALA A 229 36.12 3.55 4.47
CA ALA A 229 36.11 3.81 3.04
C ALA A 229 34.86 4.62 2.66
N LEU A 230 35.05 5.69 1.88
CA LEU A 230 33.99 6.55 1.38
C LEU A 230 33.73 6.26 -0.10
N THR A 231 32.46 6.09 -0.46
CA THR A 231 32.00 5.92 -1.83
C THR A 231 31.01 7.03 -2.15
N GLU A 232 31.28 7.79 -3.21
CA GLU A 232 30.36 8.81 -3.70
C GLU A 232 29.17 8.18 -4.43
N VAL A 233 27.97 8.72 -4.21
CA VAL A 233 26.72 8.23 -4.81
C VAL A 233 26.29 9.14 -5.95
N PHE A 234 25.75 10.33 -5.63
CA PHE A 234 25.47 11.41 -6.58
C PHE A 234 25.20 12.74 -5.82
N SER A 235 25.06 13.85 -6.55
CA SER A 235 24.77 15.17 -5.98
C SER A 235 23.29 15.41 -5.65
N SER A 236 23.00 15.99 -4.48
CA SER A 236 21.66 16.24 -3.93
C SER A 236 20.88 17.39 -4.59
N GLY A 237 21.44 18.03 -5.62
CA GLY A 237 20.81 19.15 -6.31
C GLY A 237 21.14 20.53 -5.73
N ARG A 238 20.43 21.55 -6.22
CA ARG A 238 20.73 22.97 -5.93
C ARG A 238 19.79 23.60 -4.91
N ILE A 239 18.58 23.06 -4.75
CA ILE A 239 17.49 23.73 -4.04
C ILE A 239 17.50 23.41 -2.54
N ALA A 240 17.31 22.14 -2.16
CA ALA A 240 17.20 21.72 -0.76
C ALA A 240 18.50 21.16 -0.17
N PRO A 241 18.62 21.16 1.18
CA PRO A 241 19.61 20.34 1.88
C PRO A 241 19.49 18.86 1.48
N PRO A 242 20.59 18.09 1.56
CA PRO A 242 20.56 16.65 1.34
C PRO A 242 19.50 15.96 2.22
N LEU A 243 18.70 15.09 1.62
CA LEU A 243 17.65 14.30 2.25
C LEU A 243 18.02 12.82 2.13
N VAL A 244 18.21 12.16 3.28
CA VAL A 244 18.50 10.72 3.37
C VAL A 244 17.37 10.07 4.16
N VAL A 245 16.65 9.13 3.54
CA VAL A 245 15.54 8.42 4.18
C VAL A 245 15.77 6.91 4.08
N PRO A 246 15.93 6.18 5.19
CA PRO A 246 16.11 4.74 5.17
C PRO A 246 14.81 4.01 4.87
N LEU A 247 14.90 2.89 4.15
CA LEU A 247 13.80 1.94 3.97
C LEU A 247 14.01 0.72 4.90
N PRO A 248 12.92 0.04 5.33
CA PRO A 248 13.01 -1.14 6.21
C PRO A 248 13.89 -2.28 5.67
N THR A 249 14.01 -2.37 4.36
CA THR A 249 14.77 -3.39 3.61
C THR A 249 16.26 -3.04 3.45
N GLY A 250 16.70 -1.89 3.98
CA GLY A 250 18.10 -1.44 3.96
C GLY A 250 18.47 -0.52 2.79
N GLU A 251 17.57 -0.37 1.81
CA GLU A 251 17.70 0.61 0.74
C GLU A 251 17.44 2.03 1.26
N LEU A 252 17.68 3.02 0.40
CA LEU A 252 17.53 4.43 0.75
C LEU A 252 16.73 5.16 -0.32
N LEU A 253 15.96 6.15 0.12
CA LEU A 253 15.42 7.20 -0.72
C LEU A 253 16.25 8.46 -0.51
N LEU A 254 16.89 8.92 -1.58
CA LEU A 254 17.76 10.10 -1.59
C LEU A 254 17.10 11.24 -2.39
N GLY A 255 17.09 12.45 -1.82
CA GLY A 255 16.49 13.61 -2.48
C GLY A 255 17.42 14.29 -3.48
N LYS A 256 16.92 14.64 -4.65
CA LYS A 256 17.60 15.47 -5.66
C LYS A 256 16.62 16.48 -6.24
N ASP A 257 16.72 17.72 -5.79
CA ASP A 257 15.73 18.76 -6.10
C ASP A 257 14.30 18.27 -5.76
N ASN A 258 13.36 18.23 -6.72
CA ASN A 258 12.01 17.69 -6.51
C ASN A 258 11.89 16.18 -6.84
N ILE A 259 12.99 15.44 -6.90
CA ILE A 259 12.98 14.00 -7.23
C ILE A 259 13.51 13.19 -6.03
N GLY A 260 12.79 12.15 -5.63
CA GLY A 260 13.31 11.09 -4.77
C GLY A 260 13.87 9.95 -5.62
N VAL A 261 15.10 9.54 -5.36
CA VAL A 261 15.82 8.47 -6.08
C VAL A 261 16.09 7.32 -5.13
N PHE A 262 15.71 6.10 -5.52
CA PHE A 262 16.01 4.91 -4.73
C PHE A 262 17.41 4.37 -5.04
N VAL A 263 18.16 4.05 -3.98
CA VAL A 263 19.47 3.42 -4.07
C VAL A 263 19.58 2.25 -3.11
N ASP A 264 20.39 1.27 -3.44
CA ASP A 264 20.71 0.17 -2.54
C ASP A 264 21.65 0.61 -1.40
N GLN A 265 21.97 -0.32 -0.51
CA GLN A 265 22.88 -0.11 0.62
C GLN A 265 24.34 0.25 0.24
N ASN A 266 24.69 0.14 -1.04
CA ASN A 266 26.00 0.51 -1.59
C ASN A 266 25.94 1.78 -2.44
N GLY A 267 24.76 2.40 -2.58
CA GLY A 267 24.55 3.63 -3.35
C GLY A 267 24.31 3.36 -4.84
N LYS A 268 24.14 2.11 -5.26
CA LYS A 268 23.78 1.81 -6.64
C LYS A 268 22.32 2.18 -6.87
N LEU A 269 22.05 2.85 -7.98
CA LEU A 269 20.68 3.19 -8.40
C LEU A 269 19.85 1.91 -8.57
N ILE A 270 18.66 1.91 -7.97
CA ILE A 270 17.65 0.88 -8.21
C ILE A 270 16.83 1.34 -9.41
N HIS A 271 16.96 0.64 -10.55
CA HIS A 271 16.23 0.95 -11.76
C HIS A 271 14.70 0.78 -11.54
N ASP A 272 13.88 1.61 -12.19
CA ASP A 272 12.41 1.74 -12.04
C ASP A 272 11.84 2.42 -10.77
N GLY A 273 12.67 2.91 -9.85
CA GLY A 273 12.20 3.67 -8.68
C GLY A 273 12.58 5.15 -8.74
N ARG A 274 11.64 6.04 -9.08
CA ARG A 274 11.74 7.47 -8.74
C ARG A 274 10.40 7.99 -8.27
N ILE A 275 10.43 8.95 -7.35
CA ILE A 275 9.24 9.73 -6.99
C ILE A 275 9.47 11.15 -7.47
N ILE A 276 8.58 11.66 -8.33
CA ILE A 276 8.63 13.06 -8.76
C ILE A 276 7.64 13.84 -7.93
N TRP A 277 8.14 14.74 -7.09
CA TRP A 277 7.36 15.61 -6.23
C TRP A 277 6.85 16.84 -6.96
N SER A 278 5.70 17.37 -6.54
CA SER A 278 5.17 18.61 -7.10
C SER A 278 6.02 19.83 -6.76
N ASP A 279 6.79 19.74 -5.68
CA ASP A 279 7.77 20.74 -5.22
C ASP A 279 8.93 20.02 -4.51
N THR A 280 9.99 20.73 -4.18
CA THR A 280 11.15 20.18 -3.46
C THR A 280 10.77 19.83 -2.01
N PRO A 281 10.81 18.54 -1.61
CA PRO A 281 10.46 18.13 -0.27
C PRO A 281 11.52 18.54 0.74
N ALA A 282 11.07 19.08 1.87
CA ALA A 282 11.97 19.44 2.97
C ALA A 282 12.21 18.27 3.95
N SER A 283 11.33 17.26 3.93
CA SER A 283 11.53 15.95 4.57
C SER A 283 10.58 14.93 3.95
N VAL A 284 10.95 13.65 3.99
CA VAL A 284 10.09 12.54 3.54
C VAL A 284 10.13 11.43 4.59
N VAL A 285 9.01 10.79 4.83
CA VAL A 285 8.88 9.57 5.65
C VAL A 285 8.25 8.45 4.82
N VAL A 286 8.60 7.21 5.12
CA VAL A 286 8.17 6.03 4.35
C VAL A 286 7.32 5.13 5.24
N HIS A 287 6.00 5.25 5.09
CA HIS A 287 5.04 4.40 5.78
C HIS A 287 4.33 3.54 4.73
N LYS A 288 4.87 2.33 4.51
CA LYS A 288 4.49 1.47 3.38
C LYS A 288 2.97 1.22 3.36
N PRO A 289 2.33 1.29 2.18
CA PRO A 289 2.92 1.36 0.84
C PRO A 289 3.16 2.80 0.31
N TYR A 290 3.16 3.81 1.17
CA TYR A 290 3.20 5.21 0.77
C TYR A 290 4.49 5.93 1.18
N ALA A 291 4.89 6.91 0.37
CA ALA A 291 5.86 7.93 0.74
C ALA A 291 5.12 9.24 1.04
N VAL A 292 5.43 9.85 2.18
CA VAL A 292 4.77 11.07 2.65
C VAL A 292 5.80 12.18 2.72
N ALA A 293 5.64 13.18 1.86
CA ALA A 293 6.55 14.31 1.72
C ALA A 293 5.99 15.57 2.35
N ARG A 294 6.86 16.27 3.09
CA ARG A 294 6.60 17.61 3.58
C ARG A 294 7.03 18.61 2.51
N LEU A 295 6.06 19.16 1.78
CA LEU A 295 6.28 20.23 0.81
C LEU A 295 6.05 21.59 1.46
N PRO A 296 6.47 22.70 0.84
CA PRO A 296 6.36 24.03 1.44
C PRO A 296 4.93 24.47 1.82
N ARG A 297 3.90 23.95 1.15
CA ARG A 297 2.50 24.38 1.33
C ARG A 297 1.55 23.31 1.82
N HIS A 298 1.92 22.04 1.70
CA HIS A 298 1.06 20.90 1.98
C HIS A 298 1.89 19.65 2.24
N VAL A 299 1.22 18.61 2.73
CA VAL A 299 1.79 17.26 2.79
C VAL A 299 1.32 16.49 1.57
N GLU A 300 2.25 15.88 0.85
CA GLU A 300 1.99 15.15 -0.39
C GLU A 300 2.27 13.67 -0.20
N ILE A 301 1.28 12.84 -0.51
CA ILE A 301 1.34 11.38 -0.32
C ILE A 301 1.36 10.73 -1.70
N ARG A 302 2.36 9.90 -1.95
CA ARG A 302 2.52 9.15 -3.19
C ARG A 302 2.65 7.66 -2.93
N SER A 303 2.22 6.87 -3.92
CA SER A 303 2.47 5.44 -3.93
C SER A 303 3.96 5.16 -4.08
N LEU A 304 4.48 4.16 -3.38
CA LEU A 304 5.83 3.62 -3.60
C LEU A 304 5.89 2.69 -4.82
N ARG A 305 4.73 2.25 -5.32
CA ARG A 305 4.63 1.45 -6.54
C ARG A 305 4.81 2.37 -7.76
N ALA A 306 5.65 1.95 -8.70
CA ALA A 306 5.79 2.64 -9.99
C ALA A 306 4.42 2.76 -10.70
N PRO A 307 4.07 3.93 -11.27
CA PRO A 307 4.92 5.10 -11.55
C PRO A 307 5.00 6.14 -10.41
N SER A 308 4.72 5.75 -9.16
CA SER A 308 4.64 6.63 -8.00
C SER A 308 3.55 7.67 -8.15
N ALA A 309 2.31 7.22 -8.39
CA ALA A 309 1.15 8.09 -8.57
C ALA A 309 0.87 8.95 -7.31
N LEU A 310 0.31 10.15 -7.53
CA LEU A 310 -0.20 10.97 -6.43
C LEU A 310 -1.43 10.29 -5.85
N VAL A 311 -1.39 10.00 -4.55
CA VAL A 311 -2.50 9.36 -3.84
C VAL A 311 -3.38 10.41 -3.17
N GLN A 312 -2.76 11.27 -2.36
CA GLN A 312 -3.48 12.24 -1.55
C GLN A 312 -2.66 13.51 -1.32
N THR A 313 -3.35 14.65 -1.29
CA THR A 313 -2.78 15.92 -0.83
C THR A 313 -3.47 16.34 0.46
N VAL A 314 -2.72 16.37 1.55
CA VAL A 314 -3.20 16.83 2.86
C VAL A 314 -2.86 18.31 3.01
N VAL A 315 -3.89 19.15 3.07
CA VAL A 315 -3.76 20.62 3.11
C VAL A 315 -3.40 21.11 4.52
N LEU A 316 -2.29 20.61 5.06
CA LEU A 316 -1.67 21.10 6.28
C LEU A 316 -0.54 22.07 5.92
N ARG A 317 -0.69 23.34 6.31
CA ARG A 317 0.31 24.40 6.09
C ARG A 317 1.30 24.44 7.25
N ASP A 318 2.46 25.03 6.99
CA ASP A 318 3.49 25.31 8.01
C ASP A 318 3.97 24.09 8.82
N VAL A 319 3.84 22.89 8.26
CA VAL A 319 4.41 21.68 8.85
C VAL A 319 5.92 21.84 8.96
N GLN A 320 6.45 21.68 10.17
CA GLN A 320 7.86 21.83 10.50
C GLN A 320 8.60 20.49 10.46
N LYS A 321 7.97 19.42 10.96
CA LYS A 321 8.55 18.07 11.02
C LYS A 321 7.50 17.01 10.67
N LEU A 322 7.97 15.94 10.04
CA LEU A 322 7.27 14.66 9.94
C LEU A 322 8.07 13.63 10.73
N VAL A 323 7.40 12.87 11.59
CA VAL A 323 8.01 11.81 12.38
C VAL A 323 7.22 10.53 12.15
N GLN A 324 7.89 9.52 11.63
CA GLN A 324 7.31 8.20 11.44
C GLN A 324 7.25 7.45 12.76
N THR A 325 6.13 6.78 13.00
CA THR A 325 5.96 5.75 14.03
C THR A 325 5.53 4.46 13.32
N ASP A 326 5.40 3.35 14.05
CA ASP A 326 5.05 2.05 13.46
C ASP A 326 3.68 2.06 12.77
N ASN A 327 2.70 2.79 13.33
CA ASN A 327 1.29 2.72 12.91
C ASN A 327 0.74 4.03 12.31
N TYR A 328 1.46 5.14 12.39
CA TYR A 328 1.01 6.46 11.92
C TYR A 328 2.20 7.41 11.74
N ILE A 329 1.92 8.61 11.22
CA ILE A 329 2.91 9.67 11.09
C ILE A 329 2.46 10.88 11.91
N LEU A 330 3.36 11.44 12.70
CA LEU A 330 3.14 12.73 13.35
C LEU A 330 3.60 13.87 12.44
N ALA A 331 2.77 14.89 12.29
CA ALA A 331 3.09 16.14 11.63
C ALA A 331 3.03 17.28 12.65
N SER A 332 4.18 17.88 12.96
CA SER A 332 4.24 18.99 13.91
C SER A 332 4.19 20.34 13.19
N LEU A 333 3.27 21.20 13.60
CA LEU A 333 3.26 22.63 13.27
C LEU A 333 4.05 23.39 14.35
N SER A 334 3.95 24.72 14.38
CA SER A 334 4.61 25.55 15.39
C SER A 334 4.07 25.32 16.80
N ASN A 335 2.77 25.07 16.96
CA ASN A 335 2.08 24.94 18.25
C ASN A 335 0.99 23.84 18.27
N SER A 336 0.87 23.04 17.22
CA SER A 336 -0.07 21.91 17.16
C SER A 336 0.65 20.67 16.64
N VAL A 337 0.14 19.50 17.02
CA VAL A 337 0.60 18.19 16.53
C VAL A 337 -0.58 17.48 15.89
N TYR A 338 -0.41 17.10 14.62
CA TYR A 338 -1.38 16.31 13.87
C TYR A 338 -0.89 14.87 13.76
N GLY A 339 -1.83 13.92 13.80
CA GLY A 339 -1.64 12.55 13.39
C GLY A 339 -2.16 12.37 11.97
N LEU A 340 -1.32 11.85 11.08
CA LEU A 340 -1.76 11.27 9.82
C LEU A 340 -2.02 9.79 10.10
N LEU A 341 -3.28 9.47 10.34
CA LEU A 341 -3.74 8.15 10.74
C LEU A 341 -4.13 7.35 9.49
N PRO A 342 -3.55 6.16 9.23
CA PRO A 342 -3.89 5.39 8.04
C PRO A 342 -5.39 5.10 7.95
N VAL A 343 -5.95 5.29 6.76
CA VAL A 343 -7.29 4.81 6.44
C VAL A 343 -7.24 3.28 6.33
N PRO A 344 -8.20 2.52 6.88
CA PRO A 344 -8.20 1.06 6.75
C PRO A 344 -8.07 0.60 5.30
N ILE A 345 -7.18 -0.36 5.04
CA ILE A 345 -6.89 -0.86 3.67
C ILE A 345 -8.16 -1.32 2.95
N GLY A 346 -9.09 -1.95 3.67
CA GLY A 346 -10.39 -2.36 3.13
C GLY A 346 -11.21 -1.21 2.55
N ALA A 347 -11.18 -0.02 3.16
CA ALA A 347 -11.86 1.17 2.68
C ALA A 347 -11.13 1.79 1.47
N GLN A 348 -9.79 1.80 1.50
CA GLN A 348 -8.98 2.25 0.36
C GLN A 348 -9.23 1.40 -0.88
N ILE A 349 -9.32 0.08 -0.73
CA ILE A 349 -9.67 -0.86 -1.81
C ILE A 349 -11.03 -0.50 -2.44
N VAL A 350 -12.04 -0.22 -1.61
CA VAL A 350 -13.39 0.14 -2.10
C VAL A 350 -13.34 1.44 -2.89
N GLN A 351 -12.63 2.45 -2.40
CA GLN A 351 -12.46 3.74 -3.09
C GLN A 351 -11.77 3.57 -4.45
N LEU A 352 -10.65 2.83 -4.50
CA LEU A 352 -9.92 2.54 -5.74
C LEU A 352 -10.76 1.74 -6.74
N THR A 353 -11.52 0.77 -6.26
CA THR A 353 -12.43 -0.03 -7.10
C THR A 353 -13.57 0.83 -7.67
N ALA A 354 -14.03 1.82 -6.91
CA ALA A 354 -15.05 2.76 -7.35
C ALA A 354 -14.52 3.80 -8.35
N SER A 355 -13.25 4.21 -8.22
CA SER A 355 -12.60 5.15 -9.14
C SER A 355 -12.11 4.53 -10.44
N GLY A 356 -12.10 3.20 -10.54
CA GLY A 356 -11.63 2.47 -11.72
C GLY A 356 -10.13 2.14 -11.71
N GLU A 357 -9.43 2.40 -10.59
CA GLU A 357 -8.01 2.03 -10.44
C GLU A 357 -7.89 0.59 -9.92
N PHE A 358 -8.26 -0.37 -10.78
CA PHE A 358 -8.36 -1.79 -10.41
C PHE A 358 -7.01 -2.43 -10.06
N GLU A 359 -5.93 -2.08 -10.75
CA GLU A 359 -4.60 -2.66 -10.50
C GLU A 359 -4.03 -2.25 -9.14
N ASP A 360 -4.29 -1.00 -8.72
CA ASP A 360 -3.94 -0.50 -7.40
C ASP A 360 -4.87 -1.08 -6.32
N ALA A 361 -6.16 -1.32 -6.61
CA ALA A 361 -7.04 -2.04 -5.70
C ALA A 361 -6.54 -3.48 -5.43
N LEU A 362 -6.19 -4.22 -6.50
CA LEU A 362 -5.60 -5.57 -6.39
C LEU A 362 -4.24 -5.55 -5.68
N ALA A 363 -3.46 -4.47 -5.83
CA ALA A 363 -2.22 -4.25 -5.08
C ALA A 363 -2.45 -4.29 -3.57
N LEU A 364 -3.44 -3.52 -3.13
CA LEU A 364 -3.73 -3.32 -1.71
C LEU A 364 -4.32 -4.60 -1.11
N CYS A 365 -5.06 -5.41 -1.87
CA CYS A 365 -5.50 -6.74 -1.41
C CYS A 365 -4.34 -7.62 -0.93
N LYS A 366 -3.20 -7.57 -1.63
CA LYS A 366 -1.99 -8.34 -1.25
C LYS A 366 -1.36 -7.89 0.08
N LEU A 367 -1.71 -6.69 0.55
CA LEU A 367 -1.26 -6.15 1.84
C LEU A 367 -2.20 -6.48 3.00
N LEU A 368 -3.37 -7.08 2.74
CA LEU A 368 -4.26 -7.54 3.81
C LEU A 368 -3.57 -8.63 4.64
N PRO A 369 -3.82 -8.71 5.96
CA PRO A 369 -3.23 -9.72 6.83
C PRO A 369 -3.49 -11.15 6.33
N PRO A 370 -2.57 -12.11 6.57
CA PRO A 370 -2.75 -13.49 6.13
C PRO A 370 -3.97 -14.17 6.77
N GLU A 371 -4.41 -13.74 7.96
CA GLU A 371 -5.63 -14.24 8.61
C GLU A 371 -6.89 -13.95 7.78
N ASP A 372 -6.87 -12.87 7.01
CA ASP A 372 -7.99 -12.41 6.18
C ASP A 372 -8.00 -13.05 4.78
N SER A 373 -7.44 -14.24 4.61
CA SER A 373 -7.32 -14.90 3.29
C SER A 373 -8.64 -15.02 2.54
N ASN A 374 -9.72 -15.41 3.23
CA ASN A 374 -11.06 -15.52 2.63
C ASN A 374 -11.61 -14.15 2.22
N LEU A 375 -11.41 -13.12 3.06
CA LEU A 375 -11.82 -11.75 2.77
C LEU A 375 -11.03 -11.19 1.58
N ARG A 376 -9.73 -11.48 1.51
CA ARG A 376 -8.85 -11.12 0.39
C ARG A 376 -9.37 -11.75 -0.90
N ALA A 377 -9.62 -13.05 -0.92
CA ALA A 377 -10.13 -13.75 -2.10
C ALA A 377 -11.50 -13.21 -2.56
N ALA A 378 -12.41 -12.93 -1.61
CA ALA A 378 -13.71 -12.32 -1.92
C ALA A 378 -13.57 -10.91 -2.51
N LYS A 379 -12.70 -10.07 -1.94
CA LYS A 379 -12.41 -8.73 -2.47
C LYS A 379 -11.75 -8.78 -3.83
N GLU A 380 -10.73 -9.63 -4.02
CA GLU A 380 -10.05 -9.83 -5.30
C GLU A 380 -11.05 -10.29 -6.38
N SER A 381 -11.91 -11.27 -6.07
CA SER A 381 -12.97 -11.71 -6.99
C SER A 381 -13.92 -10.58 -7.36
N SER A 382 -14.37 -9.78 -6.39
CA SER A 382 -15.24 -8.62 -6.65
C SER A 382 -14.54 -7.54 -7.50
N ILE A 383 -13.23 -7.33 -7.32
CA ILE A 383 -12.45 -6.37 -8.12
C ILE A 383 -12.28 -6.88 -9.54
N HIS A 384 -11.87 -8.14 -9.71
CA HIS A 384 -11.75 -8.78 -11.02
C HIS A 384 -13.08 -8.80 -11.78
N MET A 385 -14.20 -9.02 -11.09
CA MET A 385 -15.54 -8.90 -11.68
C MET A 385 -15.78 -7.50 -12.26
N ARG A 386 -15.57 -6.46 -11.46
CA ARG A 386 -15.81 -5.08 -11.88
C ARG A 386 -14.82 -4.64 -12.97
N TYR A 387 -13.57 -5.09 -12.89
CA TYR A 387 -12.56 -4.83 -13.90
C TYR A 387 -12.91 -5.50 -15.23
N GLY A 388 -13.37 -6.74 -15.18
CA GLY A 388 -13.87 -7.47 -16.35
C GLY A 388 -15.01 -6.73 -17.05
N HIS A 389 -15.99 -6.24 -16.30
CA HIS A 389 -17.07 -5.40 -16.86
C HIS A 389 -16.56 -4.11 -17.49
N PHE A 390 -15.69 -3.39 -16.78
CA PHE A 390 -15.10 -2.17 -17.31
C PHE A 390 -14.36 -2.39 -18.64
N LEU A 391 -13.56 -3.46 -18.74
CA LEU A 391 -12.86 -3.82 -19.97
C LEU A 391 -13.83 -4.26 -21.08
N PHE A 392 -14.87 -5.02 -20.71
CA PHE A 392 -15.88 -5.50 -21.65
C PHE A 392 -16.65 -4.35 -22.30
N ASP A 393 -17.09 -3.38 -21.49
CA ASP A 393 -17.81 -2.19 -21.95
C ASP A 393 -16.93 -1.30 -22.84
N ASN A 394 -15.63 -1.25 -22.56
CA ASN A 394 -14.63 -0.54 -23.37
C ASN A 394 -14.20 -1.30 -24.64
N GLY A 395 -14.68 -2.53 -24.85
CA GLY A 395 -14.38 -3.34 -26.04
C GLY A 395 -13.10 -4.16 -25.96
N SER A 396 -12.40 -4.17 -24.82
CA SER A 396 -11.24 -5.03 -24.54
C SER A 396 -11.70 -6.43 -24.08
N TYR A 397 -12.39 -7.15 -24.98
CA TYR A 397 -13.07 -8.40 -24.62
C TYR A 397 -12.12 -9.54 -24.20
N GLU A 398 -10.92 -9.62 -24.75
CA GLU A 398 -9.96 -10.70 -24.40
C GLU A 398 -9.45 -10.53 -22.97
N GLU A 399 -8.99 -9.33 -22.61
CA GLU A 399 -8.57 -8.98 -21.24
C GLU A 399 -9.74 -9.11 -20.26
N ALA A 400 -10.95 -8.71 -20.65
CA ALA A 400 -12.15 -8.88 -19.83
C ALA A 400 -12.39 -10.36 -19.46
N MET A 401 -12.21 -11.29 -20.41
CA MET A 401 -12.36 -12.72 -20.17
C MET A 401 -11.29 -13.30 -19.24
N GLU A 402 -10.09 -12.73 -19.25
CA GLU A 402 -9.05 -13.07 -18.28
C GLU A 402 -9.47 -12.62 -16.88
N GLN A 403 -9.97 -11.39 -16.74
CA GLN A 403 -10.47 -10.90 -15.45
C GLN A 403 -11.66 -11.74 -14.93
N PHE A 404 -12.62 -12.13 -15.77
CA PHE A 404 -13.70 -13.04 -15.38
C PHE A 404 -13.19 -14.45 -15.02
N SER A 405 -12.09 -14.89 -15.62
CA SER A 405 -11.44 -16.15 -15.23
C SER A 405 -10.89 -16.05 -13.81
N ASP A 406 -10.18 -14.97 -13.51
CA ASP A 406 -9.52 -14.72 -12.23
C ASP A 406 -10.53 -14.47 -11.10
N ALA A 407 -11.67 -13.85 -11.42
CA ALA A 407 -12.80 -13.72 -10.50
C ALA A 407 -13.51 -15.05 -10.15
N HIS A 408 -13.16 -16.16 -10.82
CA HIS A 408 -13.80 -17.46 -10.65
C HIS A 408 -15.32 -17.46 -10.92
N VAL A 409 -15.73 -16.65 -11.88
CA VAL A 409 -17.13 -16.43 -12.25
C VAL A 409 -17.73 -17.67 -12.90
N ASP A 410 -19.02 -17.93 -12.62
CA ASP A 410 -19.75 -19.00 -13.30
C ASP A 410 -19.86 -18.72 -14.80
N ILE A 411 -19.72 -19.77 -15.61
CA ILE A 411 -19.78 -19.67 -17.06
C ILE A 411 -21.16 -19.14 -17.52
N THR A 412 -22.24 -19.50 -16.83
CA THR A 412 -23.60 -19.03 -17.11
C THR A 412 -23.70 -17.51 -17.00
N TYR A 413 -23.04 -16.91 -16.01
CA TYR A 413 -22.98 -15.47 -15.88
C TYR A 413 -22.25 -14.82 -17.06
N VAL A 414 -21.08 -15.33 -17.45
CA VAL A 414 -20.33 -14.81 -18.60
C VAL A 414 -21.14 -14.93 -19.89
N LEU A 415 -21.87 -16.04 -20.08
CA LEU A 415 -22.77 -16.23 -21.23
C LEU A 415 -23.93 -15.22 -21.25
N SER A 416 -24.43 -14.81 -20.09
CA SER A 416 -25.51 -13.81 -19.99
C SER A 416 -25.10 -12.43 -20.51
N LEU A 417 -23.80 -12.12 -20.54
CA LEU A 417 -23.26 -10.88 -21.14
C LEU A 417 -23.40 -10.85 -22.67
N TYR A 418 -23.82 -11.97 -23.29
CA TYR A 418 -23.98 -12.14 -24.73
C TYR A 418 -25.44 -12.44 -25.08
N PRO A 419 -26.35 -11.44 -25.03
CA PRO A 419 -27.79 -11.65 -25.16
C PRO A 419 -28.23 -12.23 -26.52
N TYR A 420 -27.38 -12.15 -27.55
CA TYR A 420 -27.66 -12.72 -28.87
C TYR A 420 -27.25 -14.20 -29.01
N LEU A 421 -26.64 -14.79 -27.99
CA LEU A 421 -26.37 -16.23 -27.96
C LEU A 421 -27.63 -16.96 -27.49
N VAL A 422 -28.31 -17.60 -28.45
CA VAL A 422 -29.38 -18.55 -28.11
C VAL A 422 -28.72 -19.80 -27.54
N LEU A 423 -28.73 -19.91 -26.21
CA LEU A 423 -28.37 -21.16 -25.55
C LEU A 423 -29.40 -22.22 -25.90
N PRO A 424 -29.00 -23.45 -26.28
CA PRO A 424 -29.94 -24.55 -26.39
C PRO A 424 -30.65 -24.73 -25.05
N GLN A 425 -31.98 -24.77 -25.05
CA GLN A 425 -32.76 -25.06 -23.85
C GLN A 425 -32.34 -26.43 -23.31
N THR A 426 -31.56 -26.44 -22.24
CA THR A 426 -31.23 -27.69 -21.54
C THR A 426 -32.22 -27.84 -20.39
N HIS A 427 -33.15 -28.78 -20.52
CA HIS A 427 -33.96 -29.24 -19.40
C HIS A 427 -33.05 -29.94 -18.39
N ILE A 428 -32.49 -29.17 -17.46
CA ILE A 428 -32.01 -29.68 -16.18
C ILE A 428 -32.64 -28.77 -15.12
N ILE A 429 -33.93 -29.02 -14.86
CA ILE A 429 -34.55 -28.61 -13.60
C ILE A 429 -34.05 -29.64 -12.58
N GLY A 430 -33.25 -29.16 -11.64
CA GLY A 430 -32.74 -29.91 -10.50
C GLY A 430 -32.49 -28.94 -9.36
N GLU A 431 -33.59 -28.63 -8.67
CA GLU A 431 -33.70 -28.00 -7.35
C GLU A 431 -32.93 -26.70 -7.10
N HIS A 432 -33.52 -25.58 -7.53
CA HIS A 432 -33.52 -24.36 -6.70
C HIS A 432 -34.90 -23.69 -6.66
N ASP A 433 -35.96 -24.46 -6.91
CA ASP A 433 -37.34 -23.99 -7.03
C ASP A 433 -38.21 -24.44 -5.83
N LYS A 434 -37.67 -24.29 -4.62
CA LYS A 434 -38.41 -24.37 -3.37
C LYS A 434 -37.93 -23.29 -2.40
N LEU A 435 -38.13 -22.04 -2.77
CA LEU A 435 -38.08 -20.91 -1.82
C LEU A 435 -39.15 -19.85 -2.09
N GLN A 436 -40.19 -20.17 -2.88
CA GLN A 436 -41.32 -19.25 -3.13
C GLN A 436 -42.63 -19.63 -2.40
N ASP A 437 -42.72 -20.81 -1.79
CA ASP A 437 -43.93 -21.23 -1.05
C ASP A 437 -43.73 -21.18 0.47
N LEU A 438 -43.47 -20.00 1.04
CA LEU A 438 -43.64 -19.76 2.49
C LEU A 438 -43.85 -18.27 2.86
N GLN A 439 -44.39 -17.46 1.95
CA GLN A 439 -44.67 -16.05 2.21
C GLN A 439 -46.15 -15.70 1.98
N GLU A 440 -47.05 -16.45 2.63
CA GLU A 440 -48.47 -16.06 2.74
C GLU A 440 -49.07 -16.10 4.16
N LEU A 441 -48.23 -16.20 5.20
CA LEU A 441 -48.69 -16.03 6.60
C LEU A 441 -47.71 -15.19 7.42
N ALA A 442 -47.64 -13.88 7.13
CA ALA A 442 -47.20 -12.85 8.09
C ALA A 442 -47.53 -11.45 7.57
N ARG A 443 -48.81 -11.17 7.32
CA ARG A 443 -49.35 -9.82 7.51
C ARG A 443 -49.82 -9.76 8.95
N GLU A 444 -49.03 -9.14 9.82
CA GLU A 444 -49.47 -8.23 10.90
C GLU A 444 -48.29 -7.80 11.79
N SER A 445 -48.29 -6.50 12.14
CA SER A 445 -47.48 -5.74 13.11
C SER A 445 -46.06 -5.23 12.74
N SER A 446 -46.04 -3.93 12.35
CA SER A 446 -45.15 -2.78 12.69
C SER A 446 -44.02 -3.00 13.72
N ASP A 447 -42.86 -2.32 13.72
CA ASP A 447 -42.53 -0.92 13.40
C ASP A 447 -40.98 -0.70 13.37
N ALA A 448 -40.52 0.33 12.62
CA ALA A 448 -39.24 1.08 12.66
C ALA A 448 -37.85 0.35 12.65
N THR A 449 -36.76 0.73 11.96
CA THR A 449 -36.31 1.80 11.03
C THR A 449 -34.88 1.41 10.56
N ASP A 450 -34.56 1.55 9.26
CA ASP A 450 -33.37 2.21 8.68
C ASP A 450 -33.12 1.73 7.23
N GLU A 451 -33.19 2.68 6.31
CA GLU A 451 -33.31 2.49 4.87
C GLU A 451 -31.93 2.36 4.20
N MET A 452 -31.67 1.22 3.58
CA MET A 452 -30.62 1.04 2.57
C MET A 452 -31.33 0.78 1.24
N GLU A 453 -31.40 1.80 0.39
CA GLU A 453 -32.06 1.74 -0.92
C GLU A 453 -31.48 0.61 -1.77
N ALA A 454 -32.35 -0.33 -2.14
CA ALA A 454 -32.09 -1.31 -3.17
C ALA A 454 -32.03 -0.59 -4.53
N TYR A 455 -30.86 -0.60 -5.15
CA TYR A 455 -30.68 -0.13 -6.52
C TYR A 455 -31.49 -1.00 -7.49
N SER A 456 -32.74 -0.60 -7.72
CA SER A 456 -33.54 -1.04 -8.85
C SER A 456 -32.97 -0.39 -10.11
N LEU A 457 -32.72 -1.21 -11.14
CA LEU A 457 -32.34 -0.75 -12.48
C LEU A 457 -33.49 0.07 -13.08
N GLN A 458 -33.49 1.39 -12.84
CA GLN A 458 -34.27 2.33 -13.63
C GLN A 458 -33.52 2.57 -14.95
N LEU A 459 -33.97 1.88 -16.00
CA LEU A 459 -33.76 2.27 -17.37
C LEU A 459 -34.31 3.70 -17.55
N HIS A 460 -33.42 4.69 -17.63
CA HIS A 460 -33.78 6.03 -18.07
C HIS A 460 -34.14 5.95 -19.56
N ASP A 461 -35.43 6.04 -19.85
CA ASP A 461 -35.96 6.23 -21.19
C ASP A 461 -35.64 7.66 -21.63
N SER A 462 -34.58 7.84 -22.41
CA SER A 462 -34.33 9.09 -23.14
C SER A 462 -34.67 8.86 -24.60
N ASP A 463 -35.91 9.21 -24.92
CA ASP A 463 -36.49 9.21 -26.25
C ASP A 463 -35.83 10.32 -27.09
N ASP A 464 -34.88 9.93 -27.95
CA ASP A 464 -34.61 10.51 -29.28
C ASP A 464 -33.29 9.94 -29.83
N LYS A 465 -33.36 8.76 -30.45
CA LYS A 465 -32.41 8.29 -31.47
C LYS A 465 -32.98 7.08 -32.21
N SER A 466 -32.99 7.19 -33.54
CA SER A 466 -33.52 6.25 -34.54
C SER A 466 -33.37 4.75 -34.25
N PRO A 467 -34.39 3.91 -34.51
CA PRO A 467 -34.46 2.50 -34.07
C PRO A 467 -33.77 1.47 -35.00
N LEU A 468 -32.63 1.78 -35.62
CA LEU A 468 -32.02 0.92 -36.65
C LEU A 468 -30.47 0.84 -36.61
N GLU A 469 -29.88 0.84 -35.42
CA GLU A 469 -28.51 0.31 -35.21
C GLU A 469 -28.49 -0.64 -34.01
N ASN A 470 -29.21 -1.76 -34.12
CA ASN A 470 -28.96 -2.92 -33.28
C ASN A 470 -27.54 -3.42 -33.53
N LYS A 471 -26.63 -3.01 -32.66
CA LYS A 471 -25.20 -3.34 -32.62
C LYS A 471 -25.07 -4.86 -32.70
N LYS A 472 -24.83 -5.40 -33.91
CA LYS A 472 -24.30 -6.77 -34.06
C LYS A 472 -23.14 -6.87 -33.08
N MET A 473 -23.25 -7.76 -32.11
CA MET A 473 -22.19 -7.96 -31.13
C MET A 473 -20.87 -8.16 -31.87
N SER A 474 -19.82 -7.44 -31.46
CA SER A 474 -18.62 -7.36 -32.28
C SER A 474 -18.02 -8.77 -32.47
N HIS A 475 -17.53 -9.06 -33.67
CA HIS A 475 -16.85 -10.33 -33.98
C HIS A 475 -15.75 -10.64 -32.95
N ASN A 476 -15.06 -9.59 -32.47
CA ASN A 476 -14.02 -9.67 -31.45
C ASN A 476 -14.56 -10.18 -30.10
N ALA A 477 -15.76 -9.75 -29.70
CA ALA A 477 -16.40 -10.21 -28.47
C ALA A 477 -16.69 -11.72 -28.51
N LEU A 478 -17.16 -12.22 -29.67
CA LEU A 478 -17.46 -13.64 -29.87
C LEU A 478 -16.18 -14.49 -29.90
N ILE A 479 -15.11 -14.00 -30.54
CA ILE A 479 -13.80 -14.67 -30.52
C ILE A 479 -13.27 -14.79 -29.09
N ALA A 480 -13.34 -13.72 -28.30
CA ALA A 480 -12.89 -13.73 -26.91
C ALA A 480 -13.66 -14.77 -26.07
N LEU A 481 -14.99 -14.85 -26.25
CA LEU A 481 -15.80 -15.85 -25.57
C LEU A 481 -15.41 -17.29 -25.96
N VAL A 482 -15.19 -17.55 -27.26
CA VAL A 482 -14.75 -18.88 -27.74
C VAL A 482 -13.44 -19.28 -27.07
N LYS A 483 -12.45 -18.37 -27.05
CA LYS A 483 -11.16 -18.61 -26.38
C LYS A 483 -11.35 -18.90 -24.88
N TYR A 484 -12.17 -18.10 -24.19
CA TYR A 484 -12.50 -18.28 -22.78
C TYR A 484 -13.10 -19.65 -22.49
N LEU A 485 -14.11 -20.06 -23.26
CA LEU A 485 -14.78 -21.36 -23.10
C LEU A 485 -13.85 -22.53 -23.40
N GLN A 486 -12.98 -22.41 -24.40
CA GLN A 486 -11.95 -23.43 -24.70
C GLN A 486 -10.98 -23.59 -23.53
N LYS A 487 -10.50 -22.49 -22.95
CA LYS A 487 -9.59 -22.48 -21.80
C LYS A 487 -10.24 -23.10 -20.56
N LYS A 488 -11.48 -22.67 -20.21
CA LYS A 488 -12.24 -23.24 -19.09
C LYS A 488 -12.53 -24.73 -19.30
N ARG A 489 -12.87 -25.16 -20.52
CA ARG A 489 -13.09 -26.57 -20.83
C ARG A 489 -11.85 -27.41 -20.54
N ASN A 490 -10.68 -27.00 -21.03
CA ASN A 490 -9.44 -27.74 -20.79
C ASN A 490 -9.14 -27.81 -19.28
N GLY A 491 -9.31 -26.71 -18.55
CA GLY A 491 -9.13 -26.72 -17.08
C GLY A 491 -10.11 -27.62 -16.32
N ILE A 492 -11.37 -27.74 -16.78
CA ILE A 492 -12.35 -28.66 -16.18
C ILE A 492 -11.96 -30.12 -16.47
N ILE A 493 -11.48 -30.41 -17.69
CA ILE A 493 -11.00 -31.75 -18.07
C ILE A 493 -9.78 -32.11 -17.22
N ASP A 494 -8.81 -31.21 -17.10
CA ASP A 494 -7.58 -31.46 -16.34
C ASP A 494 -7.89 -31.73 -14.87
N ARG A 495 -8.75 -30.91 -14.23
CA ARG A 495 -9.20 -31.14 -12.85
C ARG A 495 -9.91 -32.48 -12.68
N ALA A 496 -10.83 -32.82 -13.59
CA ALA A 496 -11.51 -34.11 -13.54
C ALA A 496 -10.54 -35.28 -13.71
N THR A 497 -9.51 -35.15 -14.56
CA THR A 497 -8.48 -36.19 -14.71
C THR A 497 -7.58 -36.29 -13.49
N SER A 498 -7.23 -35.16 -12.85
CA SER A 498 -6.42 -35.13 -11.62
C SER A 498 -7.16 -35.74 -10.42
N GLU A 499 -8.43 -35.39 -10.22
CA GLU A 499 -9.28 -35.97 -9.17
C GLU A 499 -9.44 -37.48 -9.35
N VAL A 500 -9.67 -37.94 -10.59
CA VAL A 500 -9.71 -39.39 -10.91
C VAL A 500 -8.37 -40.05 -10.64
N THR A 501 -7.23 -39.41 -10.95
CA THR A 501 -5.92 -39.98 -10.63
C THR A 501 -5.62 -39.99 -9.13
N GLU A 502 -6.01 -38.97 -8.36
CA GLU A 502 -5.84 -38.96 -6.90
C GLU A 502 -6.74 -39.99 -6.21
N GLU A 503 -7.97 -40.19 -6.66
CA GLU A 503 -8.84 -41.27 -6.17
C GLU A 503 -8.26 -42.66 -6.49
N VAL A 504 -7.73 -42.86 -7.70
CA VAL A 504 -7.10 -44.13 -8.10
C VAL A 504 -5.81 -44.37 -7.31
N VAL A 505 -4.99 -43.33 -7.06
CA VAL A 505 -3.77 -43.42 -6.25
C VAL A 505 -4.09 -43.69 -4.78
N SER A 506 -5.08 -42.99 -4.22
CA SER A 506 -5.55 -43.21 -2.83
C SER A 506 -6.13 -44.61 -2.66
N GLY A 507 -6.90 -45.08 -3.65
CA GLY A 507 -7.40 -46.45 -3.72
C GLY A 507 -6.27 -47.48 -3.81
N ALA A 508 -5.24 -47.23 -4.60
CA ALA A 508 -4.07 -48.12 -4.71
C ALA A 508 -3.24 -48.16 -3.41
N VAL A 509 -3.05 -47.03 -2.74
CA VAL A 509 -2.34 -46.95 -1.43
C VAL A 509 -3.14 -47.68 -0.35
N HIS A 510 -4.47 -47.50 -0.32
CA HIS A 510 -5.35 -48.22 0.60
C HIS A 510 -5.38 -49.74 0.31
N HIS A 511 -5.28 -50.14 -0.96
CA HIS A 511 -5.20 -51.55 -1.36
C HIS A 511 -3.83 -52.17 -1.03
N SER A 512 -2.76 -51.37 -1.04
CA SER A 512 -1.40 -51.78 -0.68
C SER A 512 -1.24 -52.01 0.82
N LEU A 513 -1.85 -51.16 1.65
CA LEU A 513 -1.82 -51.30 3.12
C LEU A 513 -2.59 -52.54 3.60
N ASN A 514 -3.65 -52.95 2.89
CA ASN A 514 -4.42 -54.16 3.19
C ASN A 514 -3.72 -55.47 2.77
N LEU A 515 -2.68 -55.41 1.92
CA LEU A 515 -1.89 -56.57 1.51
C LEU A 515 -0.65 -56.80 2.39
N SER A 516 -0.38 -55.91 3.35
CA SER A 516 0.74 -56.00 4.29
C SER A 516 0.26 -56.10 5.75
N GLU A 517 -0.60 -57.07 6.09
CA GLU A 517 -0.74 -57.51 7.48
C GLU A 517 0.11 -58.77 7.72
N PRO A 518 1.01 -58.79 8.72
CA PRO A 518 1.83 -59.95 9.02
C PRO A 518 1.05 -61.00 9.84
N TYR A 519 1.25 -62.27 9.47
CA TYR A 519 0.77 -63.47 10.15
C TYR A 519 0.96 -63.39 11.68
N LYS A 520 -0.14 -63.28 12.43
CA LYS A 520 -0.16 -63.48 13.88
C LYS A 520 -0.10 -64.97 14.23
N ALA A 521 0.97 -65.36 14.93
CA ALA A 521 1.19 -66.69 15.47
C ALA A 521 0.11 -67.08 16.51
N LYS A 522 -0.47 -68.28 16.35
CA LYS A 522 -1.37 -68.90 17.32
C LYS A 522 -0.57 -69.47 18.51
N LYS A 523 -0.98 -69.12 19.73
CA LYS A 523 -0.52 -69.76 20.98
C LYS A 523 -1.08 -71.20 21.10
N PRO A 524 -0.36 -72.12 21.77
CA PRO A 524 -0.71 -73.54 21.85
C PRO A 524 -1.63 -73.84 23.04
N ASN A 525 -2.48 -74.87 22.93
CA ASN A 525 -2.97 -75.60 24.10
C ASN A 525 -3.47 -77.02 23.75
N LYS A 526 -2.81 -78.01 24.40
CA LYS A 526 -3.19 -79.40 24.77
C LYS A 526 -3.60 -80.35 23.64
N VAL A 527 -3.00 -81.54 23.49
CA VAL A 527 -2.68 -82.59 24.49
C VAL A 527 -1.23 -83.04 24.42
#